data_AF-A0A0C3QNG1-F1
#
_entry.id   AF-A0A0C3QNG1-F1
#
_cell.length_a   1.000
_cell.length_b   1.000
_cell.length_c   1.000
_cell.angle_alpha   90.00
_cell.angle_beta   90.00
_cell.angle_gamma   90.00
#
_symmetry.space_group_name_H-M   'P 1'
#
loop_
_entity.id
_entity.type
_entity.pdbx_description
1 polymer ?
#
loop_
_entity_poly.entity_id
_entity_poly.type
_entity_poly.pdbx_seq_one_letter_code
_entity_poly.pdbx_strand_id
1 'polypeptide(L)'
;MIPRRIILQRNAQTLSRTLKQSQRLRLLPVQPSLSLNSRLLSTSKPDTPTPPESQPSPQEEAPKPFVAPPAWQRRTPLWLLNSPLFVKGVKGLATMMGHNSKTQTAIRETRTMYQICAEREVKETGFIYVESRLPPTFQTWFMFTNLHVWLLTTRFRALPASHGRVYIQELINHFFLDAEYRLRSVYGPKCPERIIKRTMVDLRDQWSGSTYAYDVAAVTSDAELAAAIWRNVFAARGEKAYKEKDLSEEEREKILEQRRKDNDPEAVVEGSGAEGLEDLPRLLHGYVAHLRREMVRLGQISDEDVIAGRIGKFGRVGSLNHPDTAGLELQGKAIVQSS
;
A
#
# COMPACT_ATOMS: atom_id res chain seq x y z
N MET A 1 25.67 -28.74 -4.23
CA MET A 1 24.59 -28.83 -3.22
C MET A 1 25.16 -28.42 -1.87
N ILE A 2 24.70 -27.29 -1.30
CA ILE A 2 25.20 -26.81 0.01
C ILE A 2 24.41 -27.55 1.11
N PRO A 3 25.07 -28.16 2.12
CA PRO A 3 24.39 -28.93 3.16
C PRO A 3 23.40 -28.08 3.97
N ARG A 4 22.17 -28.57 4.15
CA ARG A 4 21.08 -27.91 4.91
C ARG A 4 21.49 -27.41 6.31
N ARG A 5 22.47 -28.06 6.96
CA ARG A 5 23.01 -27.62 8.26
C ARG A 5 23.72 -26.27 8.23
N ILE A 6 24.39 -25.93 7.12
CA ILE A 6 25.13 -24.66 6.98
C ILE A 6 24.15 -23.49 6.77
N ILE A 7 23.04 -23.73 6.07
CA ILE A 7 21.98 -22.74 5.86
C ILE A 7 21.26 -22.43 7.18
N LEU A 8 20.96 -23.47 7.98
CA LEU A 8 20.31 -23.32 9.28
C LEU A 8 21.20 -22.58 10.30
N GLN A 9 22.51 -22.85 10.32
CA GLN A 9 23.44 -22.13 11.22
C GLN A 9 23.62 -20.66 10.85
N ARG A 10 23.71 -20.34 9.54
CA ARG A 10 23.78 -18.94 9.11
C ARG A 10 22.50 -18.17 9.43
N ASN A 11 21.34 -18.79 9.26
CA ASN A 11 20.06 -18.18 9.60
C ASN A 11 19.91 -17.98 11.12
N ALA A 12 20.32 -18.95 11.94
CA ALA A 12 20.30 -18.83 13.40
C ALA A 12 21.22 -17.71 13.94
N GLN A 13 22.42 -17.54 13.36
CA GLN A 13 23.33 -16.45 13.73
C GLN A 13 22.81 -15.07 13.30
N THR A 14 22.10 -15.01 12.18
CA THR A 14 21.48 -13.77 11.67
C THR A 14 20.27 -13.38 12.54
N LEU A 15 19.44 -14.36 12.91
CA LEU A 15 18.32 -14.19 13.84
C LEU A 15 18.77 -13.75 15.24
N SER A 16 19.90 -14.28 15.72
CA SER A 16 20.45 -13.89 17.03
C SER A 16 20.95 -12.44 17.05
N ARG A 17 21.47 -11.95 15.91
CA ARG A 17 21.93 -10.57 15.75
C ARG A 17 20.75 -9.60 15.61
N THR A 18 19.71 -9.98 14.85
CA THR A 18 18.49 -9.15 14.71
C THR A 18 17.67 -9.13 16.01
N LEU A 19 17.63 -10.22 16.78
CA LEU A 19 17.02 -10.23 18.12
C LEU A 19 17.71 -9.27 19.08
N LYS A 20 19.05 -9.29 19.14
CA LYS A 20 19.83 -8.32 19.96
C LYS A 20 19.62 -6.87 19.51
N GLN A 21 19.48 -6.63 18.20
CA GLN A 21 19.18 -5.31 17.66
C GLN A 21 17.74 -4.86 17.98
N SER A 22 16.77 -5.77 17.94
CA SER A 22 15.37 -5.50 18.29
C SER A 22 15.15 -5.27 19.79
N GLN A 23 15.89 -5.97 20.67
CA GLN A 23 15.90 -5.71 22.11
C GLN A 23 16.49 -4.33 22.43
N ARG A 24 17.48 -3.86 21.64
CA ARG A 24 18.06 -2.53 21.79
C ARG A 24 17.12 -1.40 21.34
N LEU A 25 16.24 -1.68 20.38
CA LEU A 25 15.21 -0.73 19.91
C LEU A 25 13.97 -0.66 20.82
N ARG A 26 13.71 -1.67 21.66
CA ARG A 26 12.65 -1.62 22.69
C ARG A 26 12.97 -0.66 23.85
N LEU A 27 14.22 -0.25 24.03
CA LEU A 27 14.67 0.57 25.15
C LEU A 27 14.84 2.06 24.80
N LEU A 28 14.51 2.47 23.58
CA LEU A 28 14.53 3.88 23.21
C LEU A 28 13.17 4.52 23.55
N PRO A 29 13.15 5.62 24.32
CA PRO A 29 11.91 6.33 24.58
C PRO A 29 11.34 6.87 23.26
N VAL A 30 10.07 6.56 23.01
CA VAL A 30 9.26 7.11 21.91
C VAL A 30 9.16 8.62 22.14
N GLN A 31 9.74 9.41 21.23
CA GLN A 31 9.68 10.87 21.31
C GLN A 31 8.27 11.34 20.93
N PRO A 32 7.63 12.20 21.74
CA PRO A 32 6.32 12.75 21.43
C PRO A 32 6.43 13.73 20.24
N SER A 33 5.47 13.64 19.32
CA SER A 33 5.34 14.57 18.19
C SER A 33 5.11 16.00 18.69
N LEU A 34 6.03 16.91 18.34
CA LEU A 34 5.96 18.31 18.73
C LEU A 34 4.81 19.04 18.04
N SER A 35 3.92 19.60 18.87
CA SER A 35 2.89 20.56 18.53
C SER A 35 3.47 21.85 17.94
N LEU A 36 2.92 22.30 16.81
CA LEU A 36 3.27 23.57 16.18
C LEU A 36 2.62 24.74 16.95
N ASN A 37 3.44 25.53 17.65
CA ASN A 37 3.02 26.81 18.20
C ASN A 37 2.81 27.84 17.07
N SER A 38 1.60 28.37 16.99
CA SER A 38 1.25 29.57 16.24
C SER A 38 1.48 30.82 17.10
N ARG A 39 2.32 31.75 16.62
CA ARG A 39 2.39 33.19 16.97
C ARG A 39 3.09 33.87 15.78
N LEU A 40 2.37 34.64 14.92
CA LEU A 40 2.09 36.09 15.00
C LEU A 40 3.39 36.90 15.22
N LEU A 41 3.78 37.95 14.49
CA LEU A 41 3.14 38.91 13.58
C LEU A 41 4.28 39.77 12.93
N SER A 42 4.01 40.49 11.82
CA SER A 42 4.47 41.86 11.47
C SER A 42 4.54 42.05 9.95
N THR A 43 3.48 42.53 9.30
CA THR A 43 3.13 43.93 8.91
C THR A 43 3.96 44.56 7.79
N SER A 44 3.35 44.68 6.61
CA SER A 44 3.07 45.99 5.99
C SER A 44 1.78 45.89 5.16
N LYS A 45 1.05 47.01 5.09
CA LYS A 45 -0.37 47.17 4.71
C LYS A 45 -0.45 47.97 3.38
N PRO A 46 -1.64 48.29 2.84
CA PRO A 46 -2.19 47.75 1.60
C PRO A 46 -2.26 48.78 0.45
N ASP A 47 -2.51 48.33 -0.78
CA ASP A 47 -3.15 49.17 -1.81
C ASP A 47 -4.06 48.31 -2.68
N THR A 48 -5.27 48.80 -2.93
CA THR A 48 -6.32 48.25 -3.82
C THR A 48 -7.30 49.41 -4.10
N PRO A 49 -8.14 49.44 -5.15
CA PRO A 49 -8.16 48.74 -6.46
C PRO A 49 -8.33 49.70 -7.68
N THR A 50 -8.06 49.21 -8.90
CA THR A 50 -8.95 49.39 -10.08
C THR A 50 -8.67 48.28 -11.14
N PRO A 51 -9.67 47.63 -11.75
CA PRO A 51 -9.52 46.60 -12.79
C PRO A 51 -9.37 47.24 -14.20
N PRO A 52 -8.78 46.56 -15.22
CA PRO A 52 -9.59 45.63 -16.03
C PRO A 52 -8.81 44.45 -16.68
N GLU A 53 -9.60 43.62 -17.35
CA GLU A 53 -9.25 42.76 -18.50
C GLU A 53 -8.93 41.29 -18.21
N SER A 54 -9.99 40.51 -18.31
CA SER A 54 -10.06 39.05 -18.41
C SER A 54 -9.07 38.49 -19.43
N GLN A 55 -7.99 37.88 -18.92
CA GLN A 55 -7.18 36.95 -19.70
C GLN A 55 -7.94 35.61 -19.83
N PRO A 56 -8.10 35.06 -21.05
CA PRO A 56 -8.64 33.73 -21.20
C PRO A 56 -7.65 32.69 -20.65
N SER A 57 -8.18 31.73 -19.90
CA SER A 57 -7.48 30.57 -19.36
C SER A 57 -6.59 29.89 -20.41
N PRO A 58 -5.38 29.42 -20.08
CA PRO A 58 -4.62 28.56 -20.98
C PRO A 58 -5.46 27.32 -21.28
N GLN A 59 -5.94 27.22 -22.51
CA GLN A 59 -6.56 26.00 -23.00
C GLN A 59 -5.52 24.88 -22.89
N GLU A 60 -5.89 23.81 -22.20
CA GLU A 60 -5.15 22.56 -22.14
C GLU A 60 -5.15 21.96 -23.55
N GLU A 61 -4.18 22.38 -24.36
CA GLU A 61 -3.96 21.90 -25.71
C GLU A 61 -3.57 20.42 -25.59
N ALA A 62 -4.38 19.54 -26.18
CA ALA A 62 -4.11 18.11 -26.27
C ALA A 62 -2.64 17.89 -26.70
N PRO A 63 -1.94 16.86 -26.18
CA PRO A 63 -0.54 16.63 -26.54
C PRO A 63 -0.43 16.62 -28.06
N LYS A 64 0.32 17.59 -28.60
CA LYS A 64 0.44 17.78 -30.05
C LYS A 64 0.78 16.42 -30.65
N PRO A 65 -0.02 15.92 -31.62
CA PRO A 65 0.29 14.67 -32.27
C PRO A 65 1.73 14.75 -32.75
N PHE A 66 2.50 13.68 -32.56
CA PHE A 66 3.89 13.65 -32.97
C PHE A 66 3.98 14.06 -34.44
N VAL A 67 4.45 15.28 -34.70
CA VAL A 67 4.75 15.76 -36.04
C VAL A 67 6.11 15.21 -36.36
N ALA A 68 6.15 14.19 -37.24
CA ALA A 68 7.42 13.65 -37.70
C ALA A 68 8.28 14.81 -38.22
N PRO A 69 9.55 14.92 -37.80
CA PRO A 69 10.41 16.02 -38.22
C PRO A 69 10.42 16.12 -39.75
N PRO A 70 10.40 17.34 -40.30
CA PRO A 70 10.40 17.58 -41.74
C PRO A 70 11.63 16.90 -42.38
N ALA A 71 11.48 16.47 -43.63
CA ALA A 71 12.39 15.52 -44.27
C ALA A 71 13.89 15.92 -44.25
N TRP A 72 14.20 17.22 -44.18
CA TRP A 72 15.55 17.78 -44.11
C TRP A 72 16.23 17.62 -42.75
N GLN A 73 15.46 17.37 -41.68
CA GLN A 73 15.96 17.18 -40.31
C GLN A 73 16.17 15.69 -39.98
N ARG A 74 15.79 14.79 -40.90
CA ARG A 74 16.05 13.35 -40.81
C ARG A 74 17.49 13.07 -41.24
N ARG A 75 18.41 12.97 -40.28
CA ARG A 75 19.82 12.61 -40.52
C ARG A 75 20.02 11.19 -41.07
N THR A 76 18.99 10.35 -41.03
CA THR A 76 19.01 9.01 -41.64
C THR A 76 18.46 9.08 -43.07
N PRO A 77 19.24 8.68 -44.09
CA PRO A 77 18.75 8.72 -45.46
C PRO A 77 17.61 7.69 -45.65
N LEU A 78 16.54 8.10 -46.35
CA LEU A 78 15.28 7.33 -46.49
C LEU A 78 15.46 5.93 -47.11
N TRP A 79 16.48 5.74 -47.95
CA TRP A 79 16.80 4.43 -48.55
C TRP A 79 17.30 3.40 -47.54
N LEU A 80 17.93 3.85 -46.43
CA LEU A 80 18.42 2.96 -45.38
C LEU A 80 17.25 2.25 -44.68
N LEU A 81 16.19 3.01 -44.39
CA LEU A 81 14.98 2.54 -43.70
C LEU A 81 14.09 1.66 -44.58
N ASN A 82 14.15 1.83 -45.91
CA ASN A 82 13.40 1.00 -46.87
C ASN A 82 14.14 -0.28 -47.28
N SER A 83 15.39 -0.47 -46.85
CA SER A 83 16.15 -1.66 -47.24
C SER A 83 15.79 -2.86 -46.33
N PRO A 84 15.35 -4.00 -46.90
CA PRO A 84 14.92 -5.16 -46.13
C PRO A 84 16.05 -5.76 -45.27
N LEU A 85 17.30 -5.61 -45.72
CA LEU A 85 18.49 -6.11 -45.03
C LEU A 85 18.84 -5.25 -43.81
N PHE A 86 18.76 -3.92 -43.91
CA PHE A 86 18.99 -3.04 -42.77
C PHE A 86 17.88 -3.19 -41.73
N VAL A 87 16.62 -3.28 -42.15
CA VAL A 87 15.50 -3.52 -41.21
C VAL A 87 15.64 -4.89 -40.55
N LYS A 88 16.06 -5.94 -41.26
CA LYS A 88 16.38 -7.24 -40.64
C LYS A 88 17.58 -7.17 -39.70
N GLY A 89 18.61 -6.39 -40.04
CA GLY A 89 19.79 -6.16 -39.19
C GLY A 89 19.43 -5.42 -37.91
N VAL A 90 18.67 -4.32 -38.01
CA VAL A 90 18.17 -3.55 -36.87
C VAL A 90 17.16 -4.36 -36.06
N LYS A 91 16.28 -5.13 -36.68
CA LYS A 91 15.33 -6.01 -35.96
C LYS A 91 16.05 -7.16 -35.27
N GLY A 92 17.06 -7.75 -35.90
CA GLY A 92 17.93 -8.77 -35.31
C GLY A 92 18.75 -8.19 -34.15
N LEU A 93 19.33 -7.01 -34.32
CA LEU A 93 20.06 -6.30 -33.28
C LEU A 93 19.14 -5.84 -32.15
N ALA A 94 17.92 -5.39 -32.43
CA ALA A 94 16.91 -5.04 -31.43
C ALA A 94 16.40 -6.27 -30.65
N THR A 95 16.32 -7.43 -31.32
CA THR A 95 16.00 -8.72 -30.67
C THR A 95 17.18 -9.18 -29.80
N MET A 96 18.42 -9.01 -30.27
CA MET A 96 19.66 -9.31 -29.54
C MET A 96 19.91 -8.32 -28.39
N MET A 97 19.48 -7.06 -28.53
CA MET A 97 19.61 -5.97 -27.57
C MET A 97 18.36 -5.82 -26.68
N GLY A 98 17.36 -6.72 -26.83
CA GLY A 98 16.29 -6.91 -25.87
C GLY A 98 15.18 -5.85 -25.89
N HIS A 99 14.51 -5.64 -27.03
CA HIS A 99 13.37 -4.70 -27.14
C HIS A 99 12.04 -5.19 -26.52
N ASN A 100 12.11 -6.12 -25.56
CA ASN A 100 11.22 -6.28 -24.43
C ASN A 100 12.13 -6.50 -23.23
N SER A 101 12.82 -5.44 -22.81
CA SER A 101 13.69 -5.54 -21.64
C SER A 101 12.80 -6.06 -20.52
N LYS A 102 13.27 -7.07 -19.79
CA LYS A 102 12.53 -7.66 -18.65
C LYS A 102 12.03 -6.56 -17.71
N THR A 103 12.76 -5.45 -17.63
CA THR A 103 12.39 -4.20 -16.96
C THR A 103 11.17 -3.49 -17.57
N GLN A 104 11.08 -3.32 -18.89
CA GLN A 104 9.90 -2.69 -19.53
C GLN A 104 8.63 -3.52 -19.35
N THR A 105 8.74 -4.85 -19.51
CA THR A 105 7.62 -5.75 -19.22
C THR A 105 7.24 -5.66 -17.75
N ALA A 106 8.22 -5.71 -16.83
CA ALA A 106 7.96 -5.54 -15.41
C ALA A 106 7.25 -4.22 -15.10
N ILE A 107 7.72 -3.08 -15.64
CA ILE A 107 7.10 -1.76 -15.45
C ILE A 107 5.62 -1.79 -15.85
N ARG A 108 5.30 -2.35 -17.02
CA ARG A 108 3.93 -2.41 -17.53
C ARG A 108 3.05 -3.33 -16.71
N GLU A 109 3.47 -4.58 -16.52
CA GLU A 109 2.62 -5.60 -15.87
C GLU A 109 2.42 -5.27 -14.39
N THR A 110 3.48 -4.84 -13.68
CA THR A 110 3.35 -4.46 -12.26
C THR A 110 2.50 -3.22 -12.06
N ARG A 111 2.40 -2.31 -13.04
CA ARG A 111 1.47 -1.17 -12.98
C ARG A 111 0.03 -1.65 -12.95
N THR A 112 -0.34 -2.59 -13.83
CA THR A 112 -1.69 -3.17 -13.85
C THR A 112 -1.98 -3.95 -12.57
N MET A 113 -1.00 -4.71 -12.06
CA MET A 113 -1.15 -5.39 -10.78
C MET A 113 -1.31 -4.42 -9.60
N TYR A 114 -0.57 -3.32 -9.60
CA TYR A 114 -0.71 -2.27 -8.60
C TYR A 114 -2.10 -1.62 -8.63
N GLN A 115 -2.63 -1.33 -9.82
CA GLN A 115 -3.99 -0.80 -9.96
C GLN A 115 -5.03 -1.73 -9.32
N ILE A 116 -4.88 -3.05 -9.47
CA ILE A 116 -5.74 -4.04 -8.81
C ILE A 116 -5.64 -3.95 -7.28
N CYS A 117 -4.45 -3.68 -6.72
CA CYS A 117 -4.27 -3.43 -5.28
C CYS A 117 -4.98 -2.13 -4.85
N ALA A 118 -4.73 -1.02 -5.56
CA ALA A 118 -5.26 0.29 -5.21
C ALA A 118 -6.80 0.35 -5.30
N GLU A 119 -7.40 -0.34 -6.27
CA GLU A 119 -8.86 -0.45 -6.41
C GLU A 119 -9.55 -1.13 -5.22
N ARG A 120 -8.82 -1.90 -4.39
CA ARG A 120 -9.44 -2.62 -3.27
C ARG A 120 -9.98 -1.70 -2.19
N GLU A 121 -9.33 -0.59 -1.94
CA GLU A 121 -9.81 0.38 -0.95
C GLU A 121 -11.21 0.89 -1.33
N VAL A 122 -11.39 1.32 -2.58
CA VAL A 122 -12.69 1.77 -3.09
C VAL A 122 -13.75 0.67 -3.01
N LYS A 123 -13.42 -0.55 -3.42
CA LYS A 123 -14.36 -1.69 -3.42
C LYS A 123 -14.74 -2.17 -2.02
N GLU A 124 -13.91 -1.90 -1.01
CA GLU A 124 -14.09 -2.35 0.38
C GLU A 124 -14.37 -1.19 1.33
N THR A 125 -14.75 -0.01 0.81
CA THR A 125 -15.04 1.20 1.60
C THR A 125 -15.97 0.90 2.78
N GLY A 126 -17.04 0.10 2.55
CA GLY A 126 -17.96 -0.31 3.60
C GLY A 126 -17.29 -1.15 4.70
N PHE A 127 -16.51 -2.16 4.32
CA PHE A 127 -15.83 -3.00 5.29
C PHE A 127 -14.72 -2.26 6.05
N ILE A 128 -13.93 -1.42 5.38
CA ILE A 128 -12.80 -0.70 5.98
C ILE A 128 -13.28 0.40 6.93
N TYR A 129 -14.16 1.28 6.44
CA TYR A 129 -14.50 2.50 7.17
C TYR A 129 -15.73 2.33 8.06
N VAL A 130 -16.67 1.45 7.70
CA VAL A 130 -17.89 1.23 8.49
C VAL A 130 -17.73 0.04 9.43
N GLU A 131 -17.47 -1.16 8.91
CA GLU A 131 -17.39 -2.36 9.76
C GLU A 131 -16.13 -2.37 10.63
N SER A 132 -14.97 -2.05 10.04
CA SER A 132 -13.69 -2.01 10.77
C SER A 132 -13.46 -0.70 11.52
N ARG A 133 -14.36 0.28 11.34
CA ARG A 133 -14.32 1.61 11.97
C ARG A 133 -12.96 2.31 11.85
N LEU A 134 -12.25 2.07 10.75
CA LEU A 134 -11.00 2.76 10.48
C LEU A 134 -11.31 4.17 9.96
N PRO A 135 -10.56 5.20 10.36
CA PRO A 135 -10.83 6.55 9.90
C PRO A 135 -10.45 6.68 8.40
N PRO A 136 -11.21 7.42 7.58
CA PRO A 136 -10.92 7.63 6.16
C PRO A 136 -9.76 8.60 5.96
N THR A 137 -8.55 8.13 6.25
CA THR A 137 -7.31 8.91 6.19
C THR A 137 -6.33 8.30 5.19
N PHE A 138 -5.36 9.11 4.75
CA PHE A 138 -4.22 8.63 3.97
C PHE A 138 -3.52 7.44 4.63
N GLN A 139 -3.37 7.47 5.95
CA GLN A 139 -2.70 6.39 6.69
C GLN A 139 -3.48 5.07 6.57
N THR A 140 -4.80 5.10 6.72
CA THR A 140 -5.66 3.91 6.57
C THR A 140 -5.55 3.33 5.15
N TRP A 141 -5.63 4.19 4.13
CA TRP A 141 -5.41 3.78 2.74
C TRP A 141 -4.04 3.13 2.54
N PHE A 142 -2.97 3.75 3.07
CA PHE A 142 -1.61 3.27 2.91
C PHE A 142 -1.45 1.86 3.53
N MET A 143 -1.90 1.66 4.76
CA MET A 143 -1.78 0.38 5.46
C MET A 143 -2.62 -0.72 4.80
N PHE A 144 -3.85 -0.40 4.37
CA PHE A 144 -4.72 -1.36 3.69
C PHE A 144 -4.20 -1.76 2.30
N THR A 145 -3.75 -0.79 1.50
CA THR A 145 -3.16 -1.05 0.18
C THR A 145 -1.86 -1.84 0.31
N ASN A 146 -1.05 -1.52 1.33
CA ASN A 146 0.20 -2.21 1.61
C ASN A 146 0.02 -3.72 1.88
N LEU A 147 -1.09 -4.17 2.47
CA LEU A 147 -1.38 -5.61 2.60
C LEU A 147 -1.39 -6.33 1.24
N HIS A 148 -2.02 -5.72 0.23
CA HIS A 148 -2.13 -6.29 -1.11
C HIS A 148 -0.81 -6.21 -1.86
N VAL A 149 -0.08 -5.11 -1.70
CA VAL A 149 1.30 -4.97 -2.21
C VAL A 149 2.20 -6.03 -1.58
N TRP A 150 2.09 -6.29 -0.28
CA TRP A 150 2.83 -7.34 0.42
C TRP A 150 2.52 -8.73 -0.15
N LEU A 151 1.26 -9.07 -0.42
CA LEU A 151 0.89 -10.34 -1.05
C LEU A 151 1.61 -10.54 -2.41
N LEU A 152 1.63 -9.51 -3.25
CA LEU A 152 2.31 -9.57 -4.55
C LEU A 152 3.83 -9.64 -4.41
N THR A 153 4.44 -8.84 -3.52
CA THR A 153 5.88 -8.93 -3.29
C THR A 153 6.28 -10.30 -2.75
N THR A 154 5.44 -10.95 -1.95
CA THR A 154 5.62 -12.34 -1.50
C THR A 154 5.60 -13.30 -2.69
N ARG A 155 4.63 -13.17 -3.60
CA ARG A 155 4.57 -14.00 -4.82
C ARG A 155 5.76 -13.77 -5.74
N PHE A 156 6.22 -12.53 -5.89
CA PHE A 156 7.38 -12.21 -6.73
C PHE A 156 8.71 -12.71 -6.16
N ARG A 157 8.82 -12.82 -4.83
CA ARG A 157 10.00 -13.44 -4.18
C ARG A 157 10.14 -14.92 -4.52
N ALA A 158 9.04 -15.59 -4.92
CA ALA A 158 9.06 -16.97 -5.39
C ALA A 158 9.39 -17.11 -6.90
N LEU A 159 9.38 -16.03 -7.67
CA LEU A 159 9.75 -16.06 -9.09
C LEU A 159 11.25 -16.34 -9.27
N PRO A 160 11.68 -16.77 -10.47
CA PRO A 160 13.10 -16.86 -10.81
C PRO A 160 13.82 -15.53 -10.53
N ALA A 161 15.03 -15.60 -9.97
CA ALA A 161 15.79 -14.43 -9.50
C ALA A 161 16.00 -13.35 -10.58
N SER A 162 15.95 -13.72 -11.85
CA SER A 162 16.05 -12.80 -12.99
C SER A 162 14.84 -11.87 -13.17
N HIS A 163 13.66 -12.24 -12.68
CA HIS A 163 12.44 -11.44 -12.76
C HIS A 163 12.03 -10.88 -11.40
N GLY A 164 12.11 -11.69 -10.33
CA GLY A 164 11.56 -11.35 -9.02
C GLY A 164 12.02 -9.98 -8.48
N ARG A 165 13.33 -9.69 -8.50
CA ARG A 165 13.86 -8.42 -7.98
C ARG A 165 13.36 -7.20 -8.76
N VAL A 166 13.25 -7.33 -10.09
CA VAL A 166 12.80 -6.24 -10.96
C VAL A 166 11.30 -5.99 -10.75
N TYR A 167 10.50 -7.05 -10.68
CA TYR A 167 9.06 -6.93 -10.43
C TYR A 167 8.75 -6.33 -9.05
N ILE A 168 9.49 -6.73 -8.00
CA ILE A 168 9.36 -6.14 -6.66
C ILE A 168 9.70 -4.64 -6.71
N GLN A 169 10.82 -4.27 -7.33
CA GLN A 169 11.22 -2.88 -7.44
C GLN A 169 10.16 -2.03 -8.14
N GLU A 170 9.66 -2.48 -9.30
CA GLU A 170 8.68 -1.70 -10.06
C GLU A 170 7.32 -1.62 -9.37
N LEU A 171 6.86 -2.69 -8.72
CA LEU A 171 5.64 -2.66 -7.92
C LEU A 171 5.73 -1.64 -6.77
N ILE A 172 6.85 -1.63 -6.05
CA ILE A 172 7.10 -0.67 -4.97
C ILE A 172 7.19 0.76 -5.54
N ASN A 173 7.84 0.94 -6.70
CA ASN A 173 7.90 2.24 -7.36
C ASN A 173 6.49 2.79 -7.63
N HIS A 174 5.59 1.99 -8.23
CA HIS A 174 4.22 2.40 -8.50
C HIS A 174 3.46 2.75 -7.21
N PHE A 175 3.62 1.93 -6.15
CA PHE A 175 2.99 2.19 -4.86
C PHE A 175 3.44 3.51 -4.22
N PHE A 176 4.76 3.78 -4.20
CA PHE A 176 5.27 5.01 -3.60
C PHE A 176 5.04 6.24 -4.47
N LEU A 177 4.92 6.11 -5.80
CA LEU A 177 4.49 7.21 -6.66
C LEU A 177 3.03 7.61 -6.38
N ASP A 178 2.13 6.64 -6.18
CA ASP A 178 0.74 6.93 -5.78
C ASP A 178 0.68 7.51 -4.35
N ALA A 179 1.48 6.97 -3.43
CA ALA A 179 1.60 7.52 -2.07
C ALA A 179 2.04 8.98 -2.08
N GLU A 180 3.07 9.32 -2.87
CA GLU A 180 3.55 10.70 -3.00
C GLU A 180 2.48 11.62 -3.61
N TYR A 181 1.80 11.16 -4.67
CA TYR A 181 0.72 11.91 -5.31
C TYR A 181 -0.41 12.22 -4.32
N ARG A 182 -0.89 11.20 -3.58
CA ARG A 182 -1.93 11.37 -2.56
C ARG A 182 -1.48 12.26 -1.42
N LEU A 183 -0.22 12.14 -1.00
CA LEU A 183 0.35 12.97 0.06
C LEU A 183 0.38 14.46 -0.34
N ARG A 184 0.75 14.75 -1.59
CA ARG A 184 0.70 16.10 -2.17
C ARG A 184 -0.74 16.63 -2.23
N SER A 185 -1.71 15.78 -2.54
CA SER A 185 -3.13 16.15 -2.52
C SER A 185 -3.63 16.47 -1.10
N VAL A 186 -3.16 15.75 -0.07
CA VAL A 186 -3.54 15.97 1.33
C VAL A 186 -2.93 17.26 1.91
N TYR A 187 -1.62 17.49 1.71
CA TYR A 187 -0.98 18.71 2.23
C TYR A 187 -1.22 19.96 1.36
N GLY A 188 -1.68 19.78 0.12
CA GLY A 188 -1.95 20.84 -0.83
C GLY A 188 -0.70 21.38 -1.55
N PRO A 189 -0.90 22.26 -2.56
CA PRO A 189 0.15 22.69 -3.49
C PRO A 189 1.25 23.54 -2.85
N LYS A 190 1.00 24.12 -1.68
CA LYS A 190 1.96 25.00 -0.97
C LYS A 190 2.82 24.24 0.04
N CYS A 191 2.66 22.93 0.17
CA CYS A 191 3.44 22.14 1.11
C CYS A 191 4.95 22.19 0.76
N PRO A 192 5.83 22.53 1.72
CA PRO A 192 7.27 22.47 1.50
C PRO A 192 7.73 21.06 1.13
N GLU A 193 8.56 20.96 0.09
CA GLU A 193 9.12 19.69 -0.41
C GLU A 193 9.84 18.87 0.67
N ARG A 194 10.45 19.55 1.65
CA ARG A 194 11.11 18.90 2.80
C ARG A 194 10.15 18.05 3.63
N ILE A 195 8.91 18.49 3.80
CA ILE A 195 7.91 17.75 4.59
C ILE A 195 7.54 16.47 3.84
N ILE A 196 7.25 16.57 2.55
CA ILE A 196 6.93 15.43 1.69
C ILE A 196 8.06 14.41 1.72
N LYS A 197 9.31 14.84 1.49
CA LYS A 197 10.48 13.95 1.53
C LYS A 197 10.64 13.24 2.88
N ARG A 198 10.44 13.96 3.99
CA ARG A 198 10.49 13.36 5.33
C ARG A 198 9.40 12.31 5.50
N THR A 199 8.16 12.64 5.18
CA THR A 199 7.04 11.70 5.29
C THR A 199 7.24 10.48 4.38
N MET A 200 7.78 10.65 3.16
CA MET A 200 8.09 9.53 2.26
C MET A 200 9.15 8.58 2.84
N VAL A 201 10.14 9.10 3.57
CA VAL A 201 11.10 8.29 4.33
C VAL A 201 10.40 7.52 5.44
N ASP A 202 9.52 8.18 6.21
CA ASP A 202 8.76 7.53 7.29
C ASP A 202 7.85 6.42 6.73
N LEU A 203 7.19 6.65 5.59
CA LEU A 203 6.35 5.65 4.91
C LEU A 203 7.16 4.45 4.41
N ARG A 204 8.38 4.68 3.90
CA ARG A 204 9.29 3.59 3.50
C ARG A 204 9.68 2.72 4.69
N ASP A 205 9.96 3.34 5.83
CA ASP A 205 10.34 2.61 7.04
C ASP A 205 9.14 1.82 7.60
N GLN A 206 7.94 2.41 7.57
CA GLN A 206 6.68 1.70 7.89
C GLN A 206 6.41 0.52 6.95
N TRP A 207 6.58 0.71 5.63
CA TRP A 207 6.45 -0.36 4.64
C TRP A 207 7.42 -1.51 4.91
N SER A 208 8.68 -1.19 5.21
CA SER A 208 9.72 -2.18 5.49
C SER A 208 9.43 -2.96 6.78
N GLY A 209 9.04 -2.25 7.84
CA GLY A 209 8.73 -2.85 9.14
C GLY A 209 7.48 -3.74 9.10
N SER A 210 6.42 -3.27 8.45
CA SER A 210 5.19 -4.04 8.27
C SER A 210 5.41 -5.28 7.40
N THR A 211 6.16 -5.16 6.29
CA THR A 211 6.55 -6.29 5.44
C THR A 211 7.26 -7.37 6.25
N TYR A 212 8.23 -7.00 7.08
CA TYR A 212 8.93 -7.94 7.95
C TYR A 212 7.98 -8.61 8.95
N ALA A 213 7.08 -7.84 9.58
CA ALA A 213 6.09 -8.37 10.52
C ALA A 213 5.16 -9.37 9.84
N TYR A 214 4.65 -9.05 8.65
CA TYR A 214 3.77 -9.94 7.90
C TYR A 214 4.49 -11.21 7.44
N ASP A 215 5.75 -11.11 7.00
CA ASP A 215 6.54 -12.28 6.60
C ASP A 215 6.73 -13.28 7.75
N VAL A 216 7.12 -12.80 8.92
CA VAL A 216 7.30 -13.64 10.11
C VAL A 216 5.96 -14.25 10.55
N ALA A 217 4.91 -13.44 10.58
CA ALA A 217 3.61 -13.87 11.02
C ALA A 217 2.98 -14.91 10.07
N ALA A 218 3.16 -14.73 8.75
CA ALA A 218 2.67 -15.63 7.73
C ALA A 218 3.25 -17.05 7.85
N VAL A 219 4.49 -17.21 8.30
CA VAL A 219 5.11 -18.54 8.50
C VAL A 219 4.86 -19.13 9.88
N THR A 220 4.32 -18.36 10.83
CA THR A 220 4.22 -18.78 12.23
C THR A 220 2.83 -19.31 12.57
N SER A 221 1.83 -18.43 12.66
CA SER A 221 0.45 -18.82 13.02
C SER A 221 -0.55 -17.75 12.60
N ASP A 222 -1.83 -18.12 12.54
CA ASP A 222 -2.91 -17.18 12.24
C ASP A 222 -3.11 -16.14 13.35
N ALA A 223 -2.82 -16.51 14.60
CA ALA A 223 -2.84 -15.58 15.73
C ALA A 223 -1.74 -14.51 15.60
N GLU A 224 -0.52 -14.91 15.22
CA GLU A 224 0.57 -13.94 14.95
C GLU A 224 0.25 -13.06 13.74
N LEU A 225 -0.41 -13.62 12.72
CA LEU A 225 -0.85 -12.84 11.56
C LEU A 225 -1.94 -11.83 11.93
N ALA A 226 -2.91 -12.24 12.75
CA ALA A 226 -3.90 -11.33 13.33
C ALA A 226 -3.24 -10.22 14.16
N ALA A 227 -2.25 -10.56 15.00
CA ALA A 227 -1.51 -9.58 15.80
C ALA A 227 -0.71 -8.60 14.93
N ALA A 228 -0.10 -9.07 13.84
CA ALA A 228 0.60 -8.23 12.88
C ALA A 228 -0.36 -7.27 12.16
N ILE A 229 -1.54 -7.76 11.72
CA ILE A 229 -2.59 -6.92 11.13
C ILE A 229 -3.07 -5.89 12.14
N TRP A 230 -3.35 -6.31 13.37
CA TRP A 230 -3.82 -5.42 14.43
C TRP A 230 -2.85 -4.26 14.72
N ARG A 231 -1.54 -4.55 14.85
CA ARG A 231 -0.55 -3.48 15.07
C ARG A 231 -0.41 -2.53 13.89
N ASN A 232 -0.45 -3.06 12.67
CA ASN A 232 -0.14 -2.28 11.48
C ASN A 232 -1.38 -1.57 10.91
N VAL A 233 -2.47 -2.30 10.68
CA VAL A 233 -3.69 -1.76 10.05
C VAL A 233 -4.57 -1.03 11.05
N PHE A 234 -4.72 -1.60 12.26
CA PHE A 234 -5.55 -1.01 13.31
C PHE A 234 -4.75 -0.12 14.26
N ALA A 235 -3.45 0.11 14.02
CA ALA A 235 -2.58 0.90 14.90
C ALA A 235 -2.64 0.48 16.38
N ALA A 236 -2.84 -0.82 16.66
CA ALA A 236 -3.07 -1.36 18.00
C ALA A 236 -4.29 -0.76 18.75
N ARG A 237 -5.26 -0.19 18.03
CA ARG A 237 -6.52 0.30 18.60
C ARG A 237 -7.24 -0.83 19.35
N GLY A 238 -7.83 -0.46 20.49
CA GLY A 238 -8.44 -1.43 21.41
C GLY A 238 -7.56 -1.80 22.61
N GLU A 239 -6.23 -1.63 22.54
CA GLU A 239 -5.34 -1.97 23.66
C GLU A 239 -5.62 -1.13 24.92
N LYS A 240 -5.73 0.19 24.74
CA LYS A 240 -5.94 1.13 25.84
C LYS A 240 -7.26 0.85 26.57
N ALA A 241 -8.36 0.68 25.84
CA ALA A 241 -9.63 0.42 26.51
C ALA A 241 -9.75 -0.98 27.09
N TYR A 242 -9.05 -1.98 26.55
CA TYR A 242 -8.97 -3.28 27.22
C TYR A 242 -8.34 -3.13 28.62
N LYS A 243 -7.24 -2.37 28.72
CA LYS A 243 -6.59 -2.08 30.02
C LYS A 243 -7.46 -1.22 30.95
N GLU A 244 -8.31 -0.37 30.38
CA GLU A 244 -9.20 0.53 31.11
C GLU A 244 -10.58 -0.08 31.39
N LYS A 245 -10.83 -1.34 30.98
CA LYS A 245 -12.13 -2.00 31.13
C LYS A 245 -12.50 -2.26 32.60
N ASP A 246 -11.49 -2.54 33.42
CA ASP A 246 -11.67 -2.87 34.84
C ASP A 246 -11.49 -1.65 35.76
N LEU A 247 -11.34 -0.44 35.18
CA LEU A 247 -11.21 0.81 35.94
C LEU A 247 -12.57 1.39 36.30
N SER A 248 -12.64 2.09 37.43
CA SER A 248 -13.85 2.84 37.80
C SER A 248 -14.10 4.00 36.83
N GLU A 249 -15.36 4.41 36.67
CA GLU A 249 -15.72 5.54 35.79
C GLU A 249 -14.96 6.83 36.14
N GLU A 250 -14.67 7.07 37.42
CA GLU A 250 -13.88 8.22 37.87
C GLU A 250 -12.41 8.15 37.41
N GLU A 251 -11.82 6.96 37.38
CA GLU A 251 -10.46 6.74 36.90
C GLU A 251 -10.38 6.87 35.38
N ARG A 252 -11.39 6.35 34.65
CA ARG A 252 -11.50 6.50 33.20
C ARG A 252 -11.62 7.97 32.81
N GLU A 253 -12.46 8.75 33.51
CA GLU A 253 -12.64 10.17 33.24
C GLU A 253 -11.35 10.97 33.51
N LYS A 254 -10.63 10.68 34.60
CA LYS A 254 -9.33 11.31 34.88
C LYS A 254 -8.30 11.04 33.78
N ILE A 255 -8.26 9.81 33.25
CA ILE A 255 -7.36 9.44 32.15
C ILE A 255 -7.75 10.17 30.86
N LEU A 256 -9.05 10.25 30.54
CA LEU A 256 -9.55 10.96 29.36
C LEU A 256 -9.26 12.45 29.45
N GLU A 257 -9.50 13.08 30.59
CA GLU A 257 -9.18 14.49 30.84
C GLU A 257 -7.69 14.76 30.70
N GLN A 258 -6.83 13.86 31.21
CA GLN A 258 -5.38 13.97 31.03
C GLN A 258 -4.99 13.88 29.55
N ARG A 259 -5.57 12.93 28.80
CA ARG A 259 -5.33 12.80 27.36
C ARG A 259 -5.78 14.01 26.56
N ARG A 260 -6.92 14.61 26.93
CA ARG A 260 -7.40 15.86 26.34
C ARG A 260 -6.40 17.01 26.58
N LYS A 261 -5.83 17.10 27.79
CA LYS A 261 -4.78 18.08 28.12
C LYS A 261 -3.49 17.84 27.33
N ASP A 262 -3.14 16.58 27.13
CA ASP A 262 -1.93 16.17 26.40
C ASP A 262 -2.09 16.28 24.86
N ASN A 263 -3.27 16.73 24.38
CA ASN A 263 -3.64 16.74 22.96
C ASN A 263 -3.44 15.36 22.30
N ASP A 264 -3.75 14.27 23.00
CA ASP A 264 -3.70 12.92 22.42
C ASP A 264 -4.67 12.86 21.23
N PRO A 265 -4.19 12.63 20.00
CA PRO A 265 -5.05 12.60 18.82
C PRO A 265 -6.14 11.51 18.89
N GLU A 266 -5.97 10.44 19.69
CA GLU A 266 -7.03 9.45 19.95
C GLU A 266 -8.12 9.95 20.92
N ALA A 267 -7.85 10.98 21.72
CA ALA A 267 -8.85 11.57 22.61
C ALA A 267 -9.71 12.66 21.93
N VAL A 268 -9.22 13.19 20.80
CA VAL A 268 -9.86 14.29 20.05
C VAL A 268 -10.81 13.76 18.97
N VAL A 269 -10.59 12.54 18.46
CA VAL A 269 -11.48 11.94 17.45
C VAL A 269 -12.53 11.07 18.14
N GLU A 270 -13.76 11.58 18.25
CA GLU A 270 -14.94 10.80 18.64
C GLU A 270 -15.02 9.50 17.80
N GLY A 271 -15.13 8.34 18.46
CA GLY A 271 -15.16 7.03 17.79
C GLY A 271 -13.80 6.45 17.38
N SER A 272 -12.67 7.14 17.66
CA SER A 272 -11.32 6.57 17.49
C SER A 272 -10.86 5.72 18.68
N GLY A 273 -11.47 5.92 19.85
CA GLY A 273 -11.32 5.06 21.02
C GLY A 273 -11.77 3.62 20.72
N ALA A 274 -11.51 2.70 21.65
CA ALA A 274 -11.90 1.31 21.49
C ALA A 274 -13.42 1.05 21.56
N GLU A 275 -14.22 2.09 21.76
CA GLU A 275 -15.66 1.98 21.85
C GLU A 275 -16.21 1.40 20.55
N GLY A 276 -16.75 0.17 20.67
CA GLY A 276 -17.27 -0.68 19.61
C GLY A 276 -16.23 -1.29 18.65
N LEU A 277 -15.02 -1.56 19.15
CA LEU A 277 -14.15 -2.63 18.63
C LEU A 277 -14.45 -4.01 19.26
N GLU A 278 -15.66 -4.20 19.79
CA GLU A 278 -16.13 -5.47 20.36
C GLU A 278 -15.99 -6.64 19.37
N ASP A 279 -16.14 -6.34 18.08
CA ASP A 279 -15.98 -7.25 16.96
C ASP A 279 -14.54 -7.39 16.44
N LEU A 280 -13.54 -6.79 17.08
CA LEU A 280 -12.14 -6.82 16.61
C LEU A 280 -11.63 -8.25 16.31
N PRO A 281 -11.88 -9.29 17.13
CA PRO A 281 -11.48 -10.64 16.79
C PRO A 281 -12.11 -11.15 15.49
N ARG A 282 -13.39 -10.87 15.25
CA ARG A 282 -14.11 -11.22 14.01
C ARG A 282 -13.50 -10.49 12.81
N LEU A 283 -13.21 -9.20 12.95
CA LEU A 283 -12.61 -8.37 11.91
C LEU A 283 -11.21 -8.87 11.55
N LEU A 284 -10.34 -9.08 12.55
CA LEU A 284 -9.00 -9.61 12.36
C LEU A 284 -9.02 -10.99 11.71
N HIS A 285 -9.95 -11.85 12.11
CA HIS A 285 -10.17 -13.13 11.44
C HIS A 285 -10.52 -12.96 9.95
N GLY A 286 -11.39 -12.00 9.60
CA GLY A 286 -11.69 -11.66 8.20
C GLY A 286 -10.45 -11.27 7.38
N TYR A 287 -9.60 -10.40 7.93
CA TYR A 287 -8.33 -10.04 7.30
C TYR A 287 -7.39 -11.25 7.15
N VAL A 288 -7.20 -12.04 8.20
CA VAL A 288 -6.35 -13.24 8.17
C VAL A 288 -6.85 -14.24 7.13
N ALA A 289 -8.14 -14.57 7.14
CA ALA A 289 -8.74 -15.48 6.18
C ALA A 289 -8.58 -14.99 4.74
N HIS A 290 -8.72 -13.68 4.51
CA HIS A 290 -8.44 -13.06 3.21
C HIS A 290 -6.98 -13.25 2.80
N LEU A 291 -6.01 -12.86 3.64
CA LEU A 291 -4.58 -13.00 3.32
C LEU A 291 -4.21 -14.46 3.04
N ARG A 292 -4.67 -15.41 3.86
CA ARG A 292 -4.40 -16.84 3.68
C ARG A 292 -4.93 -17.36 2.36
N ARG A 293 -6.19 -17.05 2.05
CA ARG A 293 -6.81 -17.45 0.78
C ARG A 293 -6.07 -16.87 -0.42
N GLU A 294 -5.70 -15.59 -0.38
CA GLU A 294 -4.98 -14.95 -1.47
C GLU A 294 -3.54 -15.45 -1.62
N MET A 295 -2.85 -15.79 -0.52
CA MET A 295 -1.53 -16.44 -0.57
C MET A 295 -1.61 -17.81 -1.29
N VAL A 296 -2.59 -18.64 -0.94
CA VAL A 296 -2.81 -19.93 -1.60
C VAL A 296 -3.14 -19.73 -3.08
N ARG A 297 -4.08 -18.82 -3.38
CA ARG A 297 -4.49 -18.52 -4.75
C ARG A 297 -3.32 -18.05 -5.61
N LEU A 298 -2.54 -17.07 -5.14
CA LEU A 298 -1.37 -16.55 -5.86
C LEU A 298 -0.27 -17.60 -6.02
N GLY A 299 -0.12 -18.50 -5.04
CA GLY A 299 0.82 -19.62 -5.09
C GLY A 299 0.47 -20.69 -6.13
N GLN A 300 -0.79 -20.79 -6.54
CA GLN A 300 -1.26 -21.71 -7.57
C GLN A 300 -1.09 -21.18 -9.01
N ILE A 301 -0.85 -19.87 -9.17
CA ILE A 301 -0.65 -19.25 -10.48
C ILE A 301 0.76 -19.58 -10.99
N SER A 302 0.87 -19.97 -12.26
CA SER A 302 2.17 -20.27 -12.89
C SER A 302 3.09 -19.04 -12.91
N ASP A 303 4.41 -19.26 -12.91
CA ASP A 303 5.37 -18.15 -12.98
C ASP A 303 5.21 -17.37 -14.30
N GLU A 304 4.90 -18.06 -15.40
CA GLU A 304 4.63 -17.48 -16.71
C GLU A 304 3.43 -16.53 -16.66
N ASP A 305 2.35 -16.94 -15.99
CA ASP A 305 1.14 -16.13 -15.84
C ASP A 305 1.38 -14.91 -14.95
N VAL A 306 2.12 -15.08 -13.85
CA VAL A 306 2.48 -13.96 -12.98
C VAL A 306 3.35 -12.96 -13.74
N ILE A 307 4.37 -13.42 -14.48
CA ILE A 307 5.23 -12.55 -15.29
C ILE A 307 4.40 -11.81 -16.35
N ALA A 308 3.39 -12.46 -16.94
CA ALA A 308 2.50 -11.89 -17.94
C ALA A 308 1.39 -10.99 -17.39
N GLY A 309 1.37 -10.65 -16.09
CA GLY A 309 0.31 -9.79 -15.55
C GLY A 309 -1.00 -10.51 -15.19
N ARG A 310 -1.10 -11.82 -15.45
CA ARG A 310 -2.34 -12.61 -15.37
C ARG A 310 -2.62 -13.14 -13.96
N ILE A 311 -2.67 -12.23 -12.98
CA ILE A 311 -2.88 -12.59 -11.57
C ILE A 311 -4.36 -12.62 -11.14
N GLY A 312 -5.29 -12.21 -12.01
CA GLY A 312 -6.71 -12.09 -11.67
C GLY A 312 -7.01 -10.91 -10.72
N LYS A 313 -8.14 -10.96 -10.01
CA LYS A 313 -8.55 -9.93 -9.03
C LYS A 313 -8.48 -10.51 -7.62
N PHE A 314 -8.16 -9.67 -6.62
CA PHE A 314 -8.28 -10.07 -5.22
C PHE A 314 -9.74 -10.30 -4.83
N GLY A 315 -9.99 -11.32 -4.01
CA GLY A 315 -11.30 -11.57 -3.39
C GLY A 315 -11.70 -10.47 -2.38
N ARG A 316 -12.90 -10.59 -1.80
CA ARG A 316 -13.34 -9.65 -0.75
C ARG A 316 -12.67 -9.94 0.61
N VAL A 317 -12.50 -8.92 1.43
CA VAL A 317 -11.95 -9.08 2.80
C VAL A 317 -13.06 -9.51 3.76
N GLY A 318 -14.21 -8.82 3.75
CA GLY A 318 -15.35 -9.08 4.64
C GLY A 318 -16.22 -10.30 4.31
N SER A 319 -15.80 -11.20 3.41
CA SER A 319 -16.64 -12.28 2.86
C SER A 319 -17.02 -13.40 3.84
N LEU A 320 -16.87 -13.20 5.15
CA LEU A 320 -17.24 -14.22 6.12
C LEU A 320 -18.68 -14.14 6.61
N ASN A 321 -19.45 -13.06 6.37
CA ASN A 321 -20.91 -12.98 6.56
C ASN A 321 -21.46 -11.57 6.20
N HIS A 322 -21.72 -11.26 4.92
CA HIS A 322 -22.59 -10.15 4.52
C HIS A 322 -23.62 -10.71 3.53
N PRO A 323 -24.94 -10.42 3.64
CA PRO A 323 -26.01 -11.25 3.07
C PRO A 323 -26.25 -11.06 1.57
N ASP A 324 -25.21 -11.15 0.76
CA ASP A 324 -25.31 -11.36 -0.69
C ASP A 324 -25.24 -12.86 -1.07
N THR A 325 -25.07 -13.76 -0.10
CA THR A 325 -25.25 -15.22 -0.27
C THR A 325 -26.71 -15.66 -0.27
N ALA A 326 -27.66 -14.75 0.02
CA ALA A 326 -29.09 -15.03 -0.08
C ALA A 326 -29.56 -15.39 -1.51
N GLY A 327 -28.77 -15.04 -2.54
CA GLY A 327 -29.08 -15.35 -3.94
C GLY A 327 -28.81 -16.79 -4.38
N LEU A 328 -28.09 -17.59 -3.59
CA LEU A 328 -27.71 -18.97 -3.99
C LEU A 328 -28.22 -20.06 -3.03
N GLU A 329 -28.68 -19.73 -1.82
CA GLU A 329 -29.35 -20.70 -0.94
C GLU A 329 -30.86 -20.87 -1.26
N LEU A 330 -31.48 -19.93 -1.97
CA LEU A 330 -32.89 -20.04 -2.38
C LEU A 330 -33.12 -20.98 -3.57
N GLN A 331 -32.07 -21.30 -4.35
CA GLN A 331 -32.16 -22.34 -5.40
C GLN A 331 -31.88 -23.76 -4.87
N GLY A 332 -31.13 -23.90 -3.78
CA GLY A 332 -30.86 -25.21 -3.16
C GLY A 332 -32.04 -25.76 -2.34
N LYS A 333 -32.87 -24.89 -1.76
CA LYS A 333 -34.06 -25.31 -0.99
C LYS A 333 -35.31 -25.57 -1.84
N ALA A 334 -35.40 -24.97 -3.04
CA ALA A 334 -36.52 -25.17 -3.95
C ALA A 334 -36.48 -26.53 -4.70
N ILE A 335 -35.32 -27.19 -4.75
CA ILE A 335 -35.15 -28.49 -5.44
C ILE A 335 -35.37 -29.68 -4.49
N VAL A 336 -35.32 -29.47 -3.17
CA VAL A 336 -35.50 -30.55 -2.17
C VAL A 336 -36.96 -30.66 -1.68
N GLN A 337 -37.84 -29.72 -2.05
CA GLN A 337 -39.26 -29.76 -1.71
C GLN A 337 -40.18 -30.20 -2.87
N SER A 338 -39.61 -30.65 -4.00
CA SER A 338 -40.37 -31.14 -5.16
C SER A 338 -39.97 -32.56 -5.61
N SER A 339 -39.46 -33.39 -4.69
CA SER A 339 -39.20 -34.82 -4.93
C SER A 339 -39.83 -35.69 -3.85
#